data_AF-A0A1Q6V5F3-F1
#
_entry.id   AF-A0A1Q6V5F3-F1
#
_cell.length_a   1.000
_cell.length_b   1.000
_cell.length_c   1.000
_cell.angle_alpha   90.00
_cell.angle_beta   90.00
_cell.angle_gamma   90.00
#
_symmetry.space_group_name_H-M   'P 1'
#
loop_
_entity.id
_entity.type
_entity.pdbx_description
1 polymer ?
#
loop_
_entity_poly.entity_id
_entity_poly.type
_entity_poly.pdbx_seq_one_letter_code
_entity_poly.pdbx_strand_id
1 'polypeptide(L)'
;MNPALIGVDKDGKPYTVRYNQINAMLLNEFLKEHQTVQQLKATTEKQQATIALQEGEIKALTASLREQAAQIQKVSAQIEMIKPAPQVVENR
;
A
#
# COMPACT_ATOMS: atom_id res chain seq x y z
N MET A 1 7.82 2.35 33.03
CA MET A 1 8.35 3.15 34.16
C MET A 1 9.23 2.28 35.02
N ASN A 2 10.46 2.67 35.33
CA ASN A 2 11.38 1.89 36.17
C ASN A 2 11.27 2.34 37.65
N PRO A 3 10.80 1.47 38.57
CA PRO A 3 10.67 1.80 40.00
C PRO A 3 12.01 2.17 40.67
N ALA A 4 13.15 1.73 40.14
CA ALA A 4 14.49 2.04 40.68
C ALA A 4 14.87 3.53 40.56
N LEU A 5 14.09 4.31 39.82
CA LEU A 5 14.28 5.76 39.68
C LEU A 5 13.72 6.55 40.88
N ILE A 6 13.01 5.87 41.77
CA ILE A 6 12.44 6.43 42.99
C ILE A 6 13.43 6.22 44.14
N GLY A 7 13.94 7.31 44.70
CA GLY A 7 14.68 7.27 45.96
C GLY A 7 13.72 7.05 47.11
N VAL A 8 13.99 6.05 47.95
CA VAL A 8 13.21 5.73 49.15
C VAL A 8 13.98 6.11 50.41
N ASP A 9 13.25 6.55 51.44
CA ASP A 9 13.81 6.88 52.74
C ASP A 9 14.05 5.62 53.60
N LYS A 10 14.49 5.82 54.85
CA LYS A 10 14.81 4.71 55.77
C LYS A 10 13.59 3.85 56.15
N ASP A 11 12.38 4.39 55.97
CA ASP A 11 11.12 3.71 56.23
C ASP A 11 10.52 3.11 54.93
N GLY A 12 11.25 3.18 53.82
CA GLY A 12 10.84 2.65 52.51
C GLY A 12 9.88 3.54 51.74
N LYS A 13 9.63 4.79 52.18
CA LYS A 13 8.72 5.71 51.49
C LYS A 13 9.43 6.48 50.37
N PRO A 14 8.81 6.63 49.18
CA PRO A 14 9.33 7.48 48.11
C PRO A 14 9.55 8.93 48.58
N TYR A 15 10.74 9.48 48.41
CA TYR A 15 11.04 10.88 48.77
C TYR A 15 11.65 11.70 47.62
N THR A 16 12.19 11.06 46.58
CA THR A 16 12.77 11.77 45.42
C THR A 16 12.71 10.93 44.15
N VAL A 17 12.80 11.59 43.00
CA VAL A 17 12.87 10.95 41.69
C VAL A 17 14.16 11.40 41.01
N ARG A 18 14.93 10.46 40.46
CA ARG A 18 16.23 10.73 39.81
C ARG A 18 16.03 11.35 38.41
N TYR A 19 15.78 12.66 38.38
CA TYR A 19 15.50 13.42 37.15
C TYR A 19 16.52 13.22 36.03
N ASN A 20 17.82 13.23 36.33
CA ASN A 20 18.86 13.02 35.30
C ASN A 20 18.75 11.65 34.62
N GLN A 21 18.36 10.61 35.36
CA GLN A 21 18.17 9.27 34.81
C GLN A 21 16.87 9.16 34.00
N ILE A 22 15.80 9.85 34.43
CA ILE A 22 14.57 9.97 33.63
C ILE A 22 14.84 10.71 32.32
N ASN A 23 15.57 11.81 32.35
CA ASN A 23 15.89 12.59 31.15
C ASN A 23 16.72 11.77 30.16
N ALA A 24 17.70 11.00 30.65
CA ALA A 24 18.47 10.09 29.80
C ALA A 24 17.60 8.97 29.21
N MET A 25 16.68 8.40 30.00
CA MET A 25 15.74 7.40 29.49
C MET A 25 14.77 8.00 28.45
N LEU A 26 14.20 9.17 28.71
CA LEU A 26 13.29 9.85 27.80
C LEU A 26 13.98 10.26 26.50
N LEU A 27 15.22 10.73 26.56
CA LEU A 27 16.02 11.03 25.37
C LEU A 27 16.25 9.77 24.54
N ASN A 28 16.58 8.64 25.17
CA ASN A 28 16.73 7.37 24.46
C ASN A 28 15.43 6.93 23.77
N GLU A 29 14.29 7.01 24.46
CA GLU A 29 13.00 6.68 23.86
C GLU A 29 12.64 7.66 22.73
N PHE A 30 12.91 8.95 22.90
CA PHE A 30 12.71 9.94 21.84
C PHE A 30 13.57 9.65 20.60
N LEU A 31 14.84 9.28 20.77
CA LEU A 31 15.72 8.94 19.66
C LEU A 31 15.25 7.67 18.93
N LYS A 32 14.79 6.65 19.66
CA LYS A 32 14.21 5.43 19.07
C LYS A 32 12.95 5.75 18.26
N GLU A 33 12.01 6.48 18.85
CA GLU A 33 10.77 6.87 18.17
C GLU A 33 11.06 7.74 16.94
N HIS A 34 12.01 8.68 17.05
CA HIS A 34 12.43 9.49 15.92
C HIS A 34 12.99 8.61 14.78
N GLN A 35 13.86 7.65 15.10
CA GLN A 35 14.40 6.73 14.11
C GLN A 35 13.29 5.90 13.44
N THR A 36 12.34 5.38 14.22
CA THR A 36 11.17 4.66 13.69
C THR A 36 10.35 5.54 12.75
N VAL A 37 10.07 6.79 13.14
CA VAL A 37 9.32 7.74 12.31
C VAL A 37 10.06 8.03 10.99
N GLN A 38 11.38 8.16 11.01
CA GLN A 38 12.16 8.35 9.77
C GLN A 38 12.09 7.13 8.85
N GLN A 39 12.18 5.93 9.42
CA GLN A 39 12.05 4.68 8.64
C GLN A 39 10.64 4.53 8.04
N LEU A 40 9.60 4.87 8.81
CA LEU A 40 8.23 4.87 8.32
C LEU A 40 8.05 5.86 7.18
N LYS A 41 8.56 7.09 7.31
CA LYS A 41 8.52 8.10 6.23
C LYS A 41 9.18 7.60 4.95
N ALA A 42 10.39 7.06 5.04
CA ALA A 42 11.09 6.51 3.88
C ALA A 42 10.32 5.35 3.23
N THR A 43 9.69 4.49 4.04
CA THR A 43 8.85 3.40 3.56
C THR A 43 7.61 3.92 2.85
N THR A 44 6.94 4.92 3.42
CA THR A 44 5.75 5.55 2.82
C THR A 44 6.08 6.24 1.51
N GLU A 45 7.20 6.96 1.42
CA GLU A 45 7.65 7.59 0.16
C GLU A 45 7.90 6.53 -0.93
N LYS A 46 8.57 5.43 -0.58
CA LYS A 46 8.77 4.30 -1.49
C LYS A 46 7.45 3.68 -1.94
N GLN A 47 6.51 3.46 -1.02
CA GLN A 47 5.19 2.93 -1.33
C GLN A 47 4.41 3.87 -2.26
N GLN A 48 4.47 5.18 -2.02
CA GLN A 48 3.81 6.18 -2.87
C GLN A 48 4.35 6.14 -4.31
N ALA A 49 5.67 6.01 -4.47
CA ALA A 49 6.29 5.87 -5.79
C ALA A 49 5.86 4.57 -6.49
N THR A 50 5.79 3.44 -5.77
CA THR A 50 5.32 2.17 -6.33
C THR A 50 3.85 2.24 -6.73
N ILE A 51 2.99 2.86 -5.93
CA ILE A 51 1.57 3.04 -6.25
C ILE A 51 1.42 3.88 -7.53
N ALA A 52 2.15 4.99 -7.64
CA ALA A 52 2.10 5.83 -8.84
C ALA A 52 2.52 5.07 -10.11
N LEU A 53 3.55 4.21 -10.02
CA LEU A 53 3.95 3.34 -11.13
C LEU A 53 2.84 2.36 -11.50
N GLN A 54 2.26 1.67 -10.51
CA GLN A 54 1.19 0.69 -10.70
C GLN A 54 -0.07 1.33 -11.31
N GLU A 55 -0.43 2.54 -10.89
CA GLU A 55 -1.55 3.28 -11.49
C GLU A 55 -1.32 3.55 -12.98
N GLY A 56 -0.07 3.83 -13.39
CA GLY A 56 0.31 3.98 -14.79
C GLY A 56 0.17 2.66 -15.57
N GLU A 57 0.68 1.57 -15.02
CA GLU A 57 0.58 0.23 -15.62
C GLU A 57 -0.88 -0.20 -15.79
N ILE A 58 -1.71 0.01 -14.77
CA ILE A 58 -3.15 -0.31 -14.82
C ILE A 58 -3.84 0.50 -15.92
N LYS A 59 -3.53 1.79 -16.06
CA LYS A 59 -4.09 2.63 -17.14
C LYS A 59 -3.70 2.09 -18.52
N ALA A 60 -2.44 1.73 -18.71
CA ALA A 60 -1.95 1.16 -19.97
C ALA A 60 -2.61 -0.18 -20.30
N LEU A 61 -2.72 -1.08 -19.32
CA LEU A 61 -3.41 -2.37 -19.47
C LEU A 61 -4.89 -2.18 -19.80
N THR A 62 -5.55 -1.24 -19.13
CA THR A 62 -6.96 -0.94 -19.40
C THR A 62 -7.16 -0.40 -20.81
N ALA A 63 -6.24 0.44 -21.32
CA ALA A 63 -6.29 0.93 -22.69
C ALA A 63 -6.12 -0.22 -23.70
N SER A 64 -5.14 -1.09 -23.50
CA SER A 64 -4.93 -2.27 -24.35
C SER A 64 -6.13 -3.21 -24.35
N LEU A 65 -6.76 -3.43 -23.18
CA LEU A 65 -7.97 -4.27 -23.09
C LEU A 65 -9.14 -3.68 -23.90
N ARG A 66 -9.33 -2.36 -23.89
CA ARG A 66 -10.35 -1.68 -24.71
C ARG A 66 -10.06 -1.82 -26.21
N GLU A 67 -8.79 -1.69 -26.59
CA GLU A 67 -8.37 -1.88 -27.98
C GLU A 67 -8.66 -3.31 -28.46
N GLN A 68 -8.30 -4.31 -27.65
CA GLN A 68 -8.60 -5.71 -27.95
C GLN A 68 -10.12 -5.95 -28.08
N ALA A 69 -10.93 -5.38 -27.20
CA ALA A 69 -12.39 -5.48 -27.30
C ALA A 69 -12.93 -4.91 -28.64
N ALA A 70 -12.40 -3.77 -29.09
CA ALA A 70 -12.77 -3.18 -30.38
C ALA A 70 -12.33 -4.04 -31.57
N GLN A 71 -11.14 -4.63 -31.51
CA GLN A 71 -10.64 -5.55 -32.53
C GLN A 71 -11.52 -6.80 -32.62
N ILE A 72 -11.91 -7.39 -31.48
CA ILE A 72 -12.82 -8.54 -31.42
C ILE A 72 -14.17 -8.18 -32.04
N GLN A 73 -14.75 -7.03 -31.70
CA GLN A 73 -16.02 -6.58 -32.31
C GLN A 73 -15.91 -6.48 -33.83
N LYS A 74 -14.81 -5.91 -34.33
CA LYS A 74 -14.55 -5.79 -35.78
C LYS A 74 -14.45 -7.16 -36.46
N VAL A 75 -13.73 -8.11 -35.86
CA VAL A 75 -13.59 -9.47 -36.40
C VAL A 75 -14.94 -10.20 -36.40
N SER A 76 -15.71 -10.09 -35.31
CA SER A 76 -17.05 -10.68 -35.21
C SER A 76 -18.00 -10.18 -36.30
N ALA A 77 -18.00 -8.86 -36.56
CA ALA A 77 -18.80 -8.27 -37.63
C ALA A 77 -18.40 -8.80 -39.03
N GLN A 78 -17.10 -8.98 -39.29
CA GLN A 78 -16.63 -9.57 -40.54
C GLN A 78 -17.09 -11.01 -40.72
N ILE A 79 -17.05 -11.81 -39.66
CA ILE A 79 -17.52 -13.21 -39.69
C ILE A 79 -19.03 -13.28 -39.95
N GLU A 80 -19.81 -12.38 -39.33
CA GLU A 80 -21.26 -12.33 -39.53
C GLU A 80 -21.64 -11.99 -40.98
N MET A 81 -20.91 -11.07 -41.63
CA MET A 81 -21.12 -10.74 -43.05
C MET A 81 -20.79 -11.89 -44.02
N ILE A 82 -19.96 -12.85 -43.61
CA ILE A 82 -19.56 -13.99 -44.45
C ILE A 82 -20.53 -15.17 -44.32
N LYS A 83 -21.46 -15.16 -43.34
CA LYS A 83 -22.45 -16.24 -43.19
C LYS A 83 -23.35 -16.32 -44.44
N PRO A 84 -23.38 -17.46 -45.15
CA PRO A 84 -24.28 -17.64 -46.29
C PRO A 84 -25.75 -17.56 -45.85
N ALA A 85 -26.60 -16.96 -46.68
CA ALA A 85 -28.05 -17.00 -46.48
C ALA A 85 -28.54 -18.47 -46.47
N PRO A 86 -29.48 -18.84 -45.58
CA PRO A 86 -30.05 -20.19 -45.57
C PRO A 86 -30.58 -20.56 -46.94
N GLN A 87 -29.94 -21.50 -47.64
CA GLN A 87 -30.48 -22.05 -48.87
C GLN A 87 -31.59 -23.01 -48.50
N VAL A 88 -32.83 -22.56 -48.67
CA VAL A 88 -34.00 -23.41 -48.49
C VAL A 88 -34.05 -24.34 -49.70
N VAL A 89 -33.76 -25.62 -49.49
CA VAL A 89 -33.89 -26.64 -50.54
C VAL A 89 -35.36 -27.04 -50.60
N GLU A 90 -36.07 -26.61 -51.64
CA GLU A 90 -37.44 -27.04 -51.92
C GLU A 90 -37.39 -28.46 -52.50
N ASN A 91 -37.54 -29.48 -51.64
CA ASN A 91 -37.73 -30.85 -52.09
C ASN A 91 -39.19 -31.03 -52.53
N ARG A 92 -39.38 -31.35 -53.82
CA ARG A 92 -40.66 -31.75 -54.43
C ARG A 92 -40.84 -33.26 -54.41
#